data_AF-A0ABD6CFN5-F1
#
_entry.id   AF-A0ABD6CFN5-F1
#
_cell.length_a   1.000
_cell.length_b   1.000
_cell.length_c   1.000
_cell.angle_alpha   90.00
_cell.angle_beta   90.00
_cell.angle_gamma   90.00
#
_symmetry.space_group_name_H-M   'P 1'
#
loop_
_entity.id
_entity.type
_entity.pdbx_description
1 polymer ?
#
loop_
_entity_poly.entity_id
_entity_poly.type
_entity_poly.pdbx_seq_one_letter_code
_entity_poly.pdbx_strand_id
1 'polypeptide(L)' 'MPTPTDPAPCSGDEQLFECLACGKRLCSAEKITSCPGCGETMQNLSTPRPE' A
#
# COMPACT_ATOMS: atom_id res chain seq x y z
N MET A 1 28.55 5.82 -4.09
CA MET A 1 27.59 6.78 -3.49
C MET A 1 26.45 5.96 -2.93
N PRO A 2 26.11 6.03 -1.63
CA PRO A 2 24.86 5.45 -1.15
C PRO A 2 23.76 6.49 -1.42
N THR A 3 22.88 6.21 -2.38
CA THR A 3 21.68 6.99 -2.62
C THR A 3 20.70 6.83 -1.45
N PRO A 4 19.89 7.86 -1.17
CA PRO A 4 19.19 8.04 0.10
C PRO A 4 18.27 6.88 0.42
N THR A 5 18.18 6.60 1.72
CA THR A 5 17.14 5.80 2.37
C THR A 5 15.76 6.35 1.99
N ASP A 6 15.26 5.98 0.81
CA ASP A 6 13.82 5.99 0.57
C ASP A 6 13.28 4.88 1.47
N PRO A 7 12.43 5.17 2.47
CA PRO A 7 11.84 4.16 3.32
C PRO A 7 10.90 3.31 2.46
N ALA A 8 11.51 2.34 1.77
CA ALA A 8 10.95 1.36 0.86
C ALA A 8 9.59 1.78 0.26
N PRO A 9 9.53 2.31 -0.99
CA PRO A 9 8.33 2.04 -1.76
C PRO A 9 8.23 0.51 -1.76
N CYS A 10 7.05 -0.03 -1.46
CA CYS A 10 6.79 -1.46 -1.47
C CYS A 10 7.62 -2.16 -2.57
N SER A 11 8.22 -3.32 -2.28
CA SER A 11 9.15 -4.00 -3.20
C SER A 11 8.55 -4.07 -4.61
N GLY A 12 9.35 -4.15 -5.68
CA GLY A 12 8.88 -3.89 -7.06
C GLY A 12 7.56 -4.57 -7.49
N ASP A 13 7.25 -5.76 -6.97
CA ASP A 13 6.01 -6.51 -7.24
C ASP A 13 4.88 -6.30 -6.19
N GLU A 14 5.15 -5.57 -5.11
CA GLU A 14 4.24 -5.25 -4.03
C GLU A 14 3.49 -3.95 -4.29
N GLN A 15 2.19 -3.97 -4.00
CA GLN A 15 1.30 -2.83 -4.11
C GLN A 15 1.08 -2.19 -2.73
N LEU A 16 1.00 -0.87 -2.70
CA LEU A 16 0.70 -0.09 -1.52
C LEU A 16 -0.80 -0.01 -1.33
N PHE A 17 -1.28 -0.48 -0.19
CA PHE A 17 -2.67 -0.37 0.24
C PHE A 17 -2.78 0.58 1.42
N GLU A 18 -3.72 1.50 1.38
CA GLU A 18 -4.05 2.40 2.49
C GLU A 18 -5.50 2.17 2.95
N CYS A 19 -5.69 2.03 4.26
CA CYS A 19 -7.01 2.00 4.84
C CYS A 19 -7.52 3.43 5.05
N LEU A 20 -8.61 3.79 4.38
CA LEU A 20 -9.20 5.14 4.48
C LEU A 20 -9.85 5.41 5.84
N ALA A 21 -10.13 4.38 6.64
CA ALA A 21 -10.74 4.54 7.95
C ALA A 21 -9.70 4.81 9.06
N CYS A 22 -8.59 4.08 9.06
CA CYS A 22 -7.57 4.17 10.12
C CYS A 22 -6.24 4.76 9.66
N GLY A 23 -6.06 5.05 8.37
CA GLY A 23 -4.82 5.59 7.79
C GLY A 23 -3.67 4.57 7.73
N LYS A 24 -3.93 3.28 7.97
CA LYS A 24 -2.90 2.23 7.97
C LYS A 24 -2.46 1.94 6.53
N ARG A 25 -1.14 2.01 6.31
CA ARG A 25 -0.50 1.64 5.04
C ARG A 25 0.14 0.27 5.14
N LEU A 26 -0.04 -0.56 4.11
CA LEU A 26 0.51 -1.90 4.03
C LEU A 26 1.00 -2.17 2.60
N CYS A 27 2.16 -2.79 2.48
CA CYS A 27 2.68 -3.32 1.23
C CYS A 27 2.26 -4.79 1.09
N SER A 28 1.72 -5.16 -0.07
CA SER A 28 1.36 -6.53 -0.35
C SER A 28 1.39 -6.80 -1.85
N ALA A 29 2.00 -7.92 -2.26
CA ALA A 29 1.90 -8.40 -3.64
C ALA A 29 0.48 -8.88 -3.98
N GLU A 30 -0.27 -9.34 -2.98
CA GLU A 30 -1.66 -9.76 -3.16
C GLU A 30 -2.64 -8.60 -2.91
N LYS A 31 -3.79 -8.67 -3.57
CA LYS A 31 -4.86 -7.67 -3.46
C LYS A 31 -5.47 -7.68 -2.06
N ILE A 32 -5.09 -6.72 -1.22
CA ILE A 32 -5.72 -6.51 0.08
C ILE A 32 -6.95 -5.61 -0.10
N THR A 33 -8.13 -6.16 0.18
CA THR A 33 -9.39 -5.40 0.17
C THR A 33 -9.84 -4.98 1.57
N SER A 34 -9.31 -5.61 2.63
CA SER A 34 -9.77 -5.40 4.01
C SER A 34 -8.59 -5.18 4.95
N CYS A 35 -8.72 -4.20 5.84
CA CYS A 35 -7.66 -3.80 6.75
C CYS A 35 -7.60 -4.77 7.93
N PRO A 36 -6.45 -5.37 8.25
CA PRO A 36 -6.32 -6.31 9.37
C PRO A 36 -6.44 -5.63 10.74
N GLY A 37 -6.35 -4.29 10.81
CA GLY A 37 -6.43 -3.55 12.07
C GLY A 37 -7.84 -3.16 12.47
N CYS A 38 -8.67 -2.72 11.52
CA CYS A 38 -10.02 -2.21 11.78
C CYS A 38 -11.12 -2.94 11.01
N GLY A 39 -10.78 -3.86 10.10
CA GLY A 39 -11.74 -4.58 9.25
C GLY A 39 -12.28 -3.78 8.06
N GLU A 40 -11.98 -2.48 7.99
CA GLU A 40 -12.47 -1.57 6.95
C GLU A 40 -11.81 -1.80 5.59
N THR A 41 -12.39 -1.21 4.54
CA THR A 41 -11.88 -1.39 3.17
C THR A 41 -10.51 -0.74 2.98
N MET A 42 -9.60 -1.43 2.29
CA MET A 42 -8.31 -0.87 1.86
C MET A 42 -8.34 -0.44 0.40
N GLN A 43 -7.73 0.71 0.12
CA GLN A 43 -7.58 1.29 -1.20
C GLN A 43 -6.15 1.07 -1.71
N ASN A 44 -6.04 0.56 -2.93
CA ASN A 44 -4.76 0.40 -3.61
C ASN A 44 -4.27 1.76 -4.13
N LEU A 45 -3.11 2.21 -3.67
CA LEU A 45 -2.44 3.44 -4.08
C LEU A 45 -1.40 3.22 -5.19
N SER A 46 -1.01 1.96 -5.46
CA SER A 46 -0.05 1.61 -6.51
C SER A 46 -0.66 1.47 -7.89
N THR A 47 -1.98 1.28 -7.99
CA THR A 47 -2.66 1.28 -9.29
C THR A 47 -3.02 2.72 -9.69
N PRO A 48 -2.45 3.29 -10.78
CA PRO A 48 -2.96 4.52 -11.33
C PRO A 48 -4.42 4.31 -11.74
N ARG A 49 -5.28 5.27 -11.41
CA ARG A 49 -6.69 5.26 -11.85
C ARG A 49 -6.69 5.16 -13.38
N PRO A 50 -7.30 4.14 -14.01
CA PRO A 50 -7.49 4.14 -15.44
C PRO A 50 -8.39 5.34 -15.79
N GLU A 51 -7.92 6.13 -16.74
CA GLU A 51 -8.59 7.31 -17.31
C GLU A 51 -9.93 6.97 -17.98
#